data_AF-A0ABD0P8B7-F1
#
_entry.id   AF-A0ABD0P8B7-F1
#
_cell.length_a   1.000
_cell.length_b   1.000
_cell.length_c   1.000
_cell.angle_alpha   90.00
_cell.angle_beta   90.00
_cell.angle_gamma   90.00
#
_symmetry.space_group_name_H-M   'P 1'
#
loop_
_entity.id
_entity.type
_entity.pdbx_description
1 polymer ?
#
loop_
_entity_poly.entity_id
_entity_poly.type
_entity_poly.pdbx_seq_one_letter_code
_entity_poly.pdbx_strand_id
1 'polypeptide(L)' 'WISVLQNSKEEALNNAFKGDQHVGENNIVQELTKAILGEVKRMAGNDVCCDCGAP' A
#
# COMPACT_ATOMS: atom_id res chain seq x y z
N TRP A 1 27.33 -6.53 15.12
CA TRP A 1 27.29 -6.09 13.72
C TRP A 1 26.11 -6.73 12.96
N ILE A 2 25.87 -8.05 13.08
CA ILE A 2 24.67 -8.70 12.53
C ILE A 2 23.37 -7.99 12.98
N SER A 3 23.23 -7.71 14.27
CA SER A 3 22.04 -7.01 14.80
C SER A 3 21.89 -5.58 14.27
N VAL A 4 23.00 -4.90 13.96
CA VAL A 4 22.97 -3.54 13.38
C VAL A 4 22.48 -3.59 11.92
N LEU A 5 22.92 -4.57 11.15
CA LEU A 5 22.44 -4.79 9.77
C LEU A 5 20.96 -5.16 9.74
N GLN A 6 20.51 -5.99 10.68
CA GLN A 6 19.11 -6.38 10.77
C GLN A 6 18.22 -5.19 11.14
N ASN A 7 18.64 -4.36 12.11
CA ASN A 7 17.96 -3.12 12.45
C ASN A 7 17.92 -2.13 11.28
N SER A 8 19.03 -1.98 10.56
CA SER A 8 19.11 -1.08 9.39
C SER A 8 18.19 -1.53 8.24
N LYS A 9 18.07 -2.84 8.00
CA LYS A 9 17.10 -3.39 7.04
C LYS A 9 15.66 -3.10 7.48
N GLU A 10 15.34 -3.34 8.75
CA GLU A 10 14.01 -3.09 9.29
C GLU A 10 13.63 -1.61 9.23
N GLU A 11 14.56 -0.71 9.56
CA GLU A 11 14.36 0.74 9.48
C GLU A 11 14.14 1.22 8.03
N ALA A 12 14.93 0.72 7.08
CA ALA A 12 14.77 1.05 5.66
C ALA A 12 13.42 0.57 5.11
N LEU A 13 12.99 -0.64 5.48
CA LEU A 13 11.68 -1.17 5.12
C LEU A 13 10.57 -0.33 5.76
N ASN A 14 10.70 -0.01 7.04
CA ASN A 14 9.70 0.75 7.76
C ASN A 14 9.57 2.17 7.18
N ASN A 15 10.66 2.84 6.80
CA ASN A 15 10.57 4.14 6.13
C ASN A 15 10.02 4.05 4.70
N ALA A 16 10.29 2.96 3.96
CA ALA A 16 9.74 2.76 2.63
C ALA A 16 8.23 2.44 2.66
N PHE A 17 7.75 1.77 3.71
CA PHE A 17 6.36 1.31 3.82
C PHE A 17 5.50 2.09 4.83
N LYS A 18 6.10 2.96 5.65
CA LYS A 18 5.40 4.06 6.33
C LYS A 18 5.04 5.07 5.25
N GLY A 19 4.07 4.67 4.43
CA GLY A 19 3.45 5.50 3.42
C GLY A 19 3.14 6.85 4.04
N ASP A 20 3.49 7.89 3.30
CA ASP A 20 3.38 9.30 3.63
C ASP A 20 2.04 9.60 4.31
N GLN A 21 2.01 9.50 5.65
CA GLN A 21 0.91 9.94 6.48
C GLN A 21 1.07 11.46 6.60
N HIS A 22 0.85 12.15 5.49
CA HIS A 22 0.72 13.59 5.46
C HIS A 22 -0.65 13.93 6.07
N VAL A 23 -0.69 13.90 7.41
CA VAL A 23 -1.84 14.26 8.25
C VAL A 23 -2.10 15.76 8.07
N GLY A 24 -3.00 16.13 7.15
CA GLY A 24 -3.42 17.53 7.02
C GLY A 24 -4.26 17.84 5.79
N GLU A 25 -3.71 17.62 4.59
CA GLU A 25 -4.34 18.10 3.34
C GLU A 25 -4.73 16.97 2.37
N ASN A 26 -4.16 15.78 2.51
CA ASN A 26 -4.34 14.66 1.57
C ASN A 26 -5.56 13.75 1.86
N ASN A 27 -6.35 14.04 2.90
CA ASN A 27 -7.41 13.14 3.34
C ASN A 27 -8.53 12.97 2.29
N ILE A 28 -8.93 14.06 1.60
CA ILE A 28 -10.01 13.98 0.59
C ILE A 28 -9.57 13.20 -0.64
N VAL A 29 -8.36 13.46 -1.14
CA VAL A 29 -7.82 12.77 -2.31
C VAL A 29 -7.56 11.30 -1.99
N GLN A 30 -7.06 11.00 -0.79
CA GLN A 30 -6.87 9.62 -0.33
C GLN A 30 -8.20 8.87 -0.22
N GLU A 31 -9.23 9.48 0.38
CA GLU A 31 -10.56 8.87 0.47
C GLU A 31 -11.22 8.69 -0.90
N LEU A 32 -11.09 9.68 -1.80
CA LEU A 32 -11.55 9.55 -3.18
C LEU A 32 -10.81 8.41 -3.91
N THR A 33 -9.50 8.33 -3.77
CA THR A 33 -8.68 7.27 -4.37
C THR A 33 -9.10 5.90 -3.84
N LYS A 34 -9.34 5.78 -2.53
CA LYS A 34 -9.80 4.55 -1.89
C LYS A 34 -11.20 4.15 -2.34
N ALA A 35 -12.11 5.11 -2.50
CA ALA A 35 -13.45 4.87 -3.03
C ALA A 35 -13.40 4.34 -4.48
N ILE A 36 -12.64 5.01 -5.36
CA ILE A 36 -12.44 4.58 -6.75
C ILE A 36 -11.86 3.17 -6.80
N LEU A 37 -10.79 2.90 -6.03
CA LEU A 37 -10.16 1.58 -6.00
C LEU A 37 -11.13 0.51 -5.48
N GLY A 38 -11.97 0.85 -4.51
CA GLY A 38 -13.02 -0.01 -3.99
C GLY A 38 -14.07 -0.37 -5.03
N GLU A 39 -14.52 0.58 -5.85
CA GLU A 39 -15.45 0.31 -6.96
C GLU A 39 -14.80 -0.58 -8.02
N VAL A 40 -13.57 -0.24 -8.45
CA VAL A 40 -12.85 -0.98 -9.49
C VAL A 40 -12.62 -2.43 -9.07
N LYS A 41 -12.26 -2.68 -7.81
CA LYS A 41 -12.09 -4.05 -7.28
C LYS A 41 -13.37 -4.87 -7.26
N ARG A 42 -14.55 -4.23 -7.15
CA ARG A 42 -15.86 -4.92 -7.17
C ARG A 42 -16.41 -5.18 -8.57
N MET A 43 -15.75 -4.66 -9.60
CA MET A 43 -16.11 -4.97 -10.98
C MET A 43 -15.86 -6.45 -11.27
N ALA A 44 -16.72 -7.07 -12.08
CA ALA A 44 -16.56 -8.47 -12.47
C ALA A 44 -15.22 -8.70 -13.18
N GLY A 45 -14.49 -9.73 -12.78
CA GLY A 45 -13.18 -10.08 -13.35
C GLY A 45 -11.97 -9.43 -12.66
N ASN A 46 -12.19 -8.57 -11.66
CA ASN A 46 -11.13 -7.98 -10.83
C ASN A 46 -10.96 -8.66 -9.47
N ASP A 47 -11.65 -9.78 -9.25
CA ASP A 47 -11.53 -10.65 -8.07
C ASP A 47 -10.39 -11.67 -8.18
N VAL A 48 -9.66 -11.66 -9.31
CA VAL A 48 -8.47 -12.48 -9.55
C VAL A 48 -7.42 -11.69 -10.34
N CYS A 49 -6.15 -11.94 -10.05
CA CYS A 49 -5.01 -11.36 -10.77
C CYS A 49 -4.95 -11.89 -12.20
N CYS A 50 -4.88 -10.98 -13.17
CA CYS A 50 -4.77 -11.31 -14.59
C CYS A 50 -3.54 -12.16 -14.93
N ASP A 51 -2.44 -12.02 -14.20
CA ASP A 51 -1.16 -12.65 -14.57
C ASP A 51 -0.98 -14.04 -13.93
N CYS A 52 -1.49 -14.24 -12.71
CA CYS A 52 -1.24 -15.46 -11.94
C CYS A 52 -2.49 -16.14 -11.37
N GLY A 53 -3.67 -15.53 -11.52
CA GLY A 53 -4.94 -16.08 -11.03
C GLY A 53 -5.09 -16.10 -9.50
N ALA A 54 -4.17 -15.47 -8.75
CA ALA A 54 -4.33 -15.28 -7.32
C ALA A 54 -5.55 -14.38 -7.03
N PRO A 55 -6.27 -14.57 -5.90
CA PRO A 55 -7.32 -13.65 -5.47
C PRO A 55 -6.81 -12.21 -5.24
#